data_AF-A0A846DID5-F1
#
_entry.id   AF-A0A846DID5-F1
#
_cell.length_a   1.000
_cell.length_b   1.000
_cell.length_c   1.000
_cell.angle_alpha   90.00
_cell.angle_beta   90.00
_cell.angle_gamma   90.00
#
_symmetry.space_group_name_H-M   'P 1'
#
loop_
_entity.id
_entity.type
_entity.pdbx_description
1 polymer ?
#
loop_
_entity_poly.entity_id
_entity_poly.type
_entity_poly.pdbx_seq_one_letter_code
_entity_poly.pdbx_strand_id
1 'polypeptide(L)' 'ISDGVAQLYEKNGILYLQVVSETATLTHEEHKAIELPYGSWMVRIQREYEPQGWRYVAD' A
#
# COMPACT_ATOMS: atom_id res chain seq x y z
N ILE A 1 1.54 -0.98 8.22
CA ILE A 1 1.69 -2.43 8.51
C ILE A 1 1.26 -2.63 9.94
N SER A 2 0.16 -3.35 10.14
CA SER A 2 -0.41 -3.58 11.48
C SER A 2 0.09 -4.87 12.12
N ASP A 3 0.54 -5.82 11.30
CA ASP A 3 1.08 -7.12 11.73
C ASP A 3 2.19 -7.58 10.76
N GLY A 4 3.18 -8.31 11.27
CA GLY A 4 4.37 -8.73 10.52
C GLY A 4 5.49 -7.68 10.43
N VAL A 5 6.56 -8.04 9.72
CA VAL A 5 7.76 -7.19 9.53
C VAL A 5 7.91 -6.90 8.05
N ALA A 6 7.85 -5.61 7.71
CA ALA A 6 8.09 -5.14 6.35
C ALA A 6 8.83 -3.80 6.37
N GLN A 7 9.55 -3.51 5.28
CA GLN A 7 10.36 -2.31 5.09
C GLN A 7 9.95 -1.61 3.80
N LEU A 8 9.83 -0.30 3.85
CA LEU A 8 9.64 0.53 2.65
C LEU A 8 11.00 0.98 2.14
N TYR A 9 11.18 0.93 0.83
CA TYR A 9 12.35 1.48 0.17
C TYR A 9 11.98 2.05 -1.20
N GLU A 10 12.71 3.06 -1.63
CA GLU A 10 12.54 3.66 -2.95
C GLU A 10 13.67 3.20 -3.88
N LYS A 11 13.34 2.87 -5.12
CA LYS A 11 14.32 2.60 -6.17
C LYS A 11 13.85 3.19 -7.49
N ASN A 12 14.66 4.08 -8.08
CA ASN A 12 14.35 4.78 -9.33
C ASN A 12 13.02 5.56 -9.28
N GLY A 13 12.69 6.18 -8.15
CA GLY A 13 11.42 6.91 -7.97
C GLY A 13 10.18 6.02 -7.84
N ILE A 14 10.35 4.70 -7.71
CA ILE A 14 9.27 3.75 -7.44
C ILE A 14 9.38 3.30 -5.99
N LEU A 15 8.27 3.40 -5.25
CA LEU A 15 8.18 2.93 -3.88
C LEU A 15 7.90 1.42 -3.86
N TYR A 16 8.67 0.70 -3.05
CA TYR A 16 8.54 -0.74 -2.85
C TYR A 16 8.35 -1.05 -1.37
N LEU A 17 7.63 -2.15 -1.11
CA LEU A 17 7.45 -2.74 0.20
C LEU A 17 8.09 -4.13 0.18
N GLN A 18 9.11 -4.34 1.02
CA GLN A 18 9.72 -5.65 1.25
C GLN A 18 9.11 -6.26 2.50
N VAL A 19 8.41 -7.38 2.35
CA VAL A 19 7.94 -8.20 3.48
C VAL A 19 9.05 -9.19 3.82
N VAL A 20 9.58 -9.11 5.03
CA VAL A 20 10.67 -9.97 5.52
C VAL A 20 10.19 -11.08 6.46
N SER A 21 8.98 -10.94 7.02
CA SER A 21 8.27 -12.04 7.69
C SER A 21 7.57 -12.96 6.68
N GLU A 22 7.05 -14.10 7.14
CA GLU A 22 6.25 -15.01 6.29
C GLU A 22 5.04 -14.30 5.67
N THR A 23 4.36 -13.49 6.48
CA THR A 23 3.25 -12.63 6.07
C THR A 23 3.34 -11.26 6.75
N ALA A 24 2.75 -10.23 6.16
CA ALA A 24 2.52 -8.94 6.77
C ALA A 24 1.15 -8.38 6.39
N THR A 25 0.48 -7.74 7.33
CA THR A 25 -0.83 -7.14 7.11
C THR A 25 -0.71 -5.65 6.81
N LEU A 26 -1.16 -5.28 5.62
CA LEU A 26 -1.32 -3.90 5.18
C LEU A 26 -2.74 -3.41 5.50
N THR A 27 -2.84 -2.47 6.42
CA THR A 27 -4.09 -1.76 6.75
C THR A 27 -4.09 -0.38 6.11
N HIS A 28 -5.19 -0.01 5.46
CA HIS A 28 -5.48 1.34 4.97
C HIS A 28 -6.89 1.72 5.41
N GLU A 29 -7.17 2.98 5.72
CA GLU A 29 -8.50 3.38 6.26
C GLU A 29 -9.65 3.09 5.28
N GLU A 30 -9.36 3.10 3.98
CA GLU A 30 -10.33 2.87 2.90
C GLU A 30 -10.43 1.40 2.45
N HIS A 31 -9.49 0.53 2.85
CA HIS A 31 -9.46 -0.87 2.41
C HIS A 31 -9.52 -1.83 3.59
N LYS A 32 -10.21 -2.98 3.40
CA LYS A 32 -10.04 -4.13 4.30
C LYS A 32 -8.56 -4.50 4.38
N ALA A 33 -8.13 -4.97 5.55
CA ALA A 33 -6.77 -5.44 5.76
C ALA A 33 -6.33 -6.43 4.67
N ILE A 34 -5.17 -6.17 4.05
CA ILE A 34 -4.60 -6.99 2.98
C ILE A 34 -3.44 -7.77 3.56
N GLU A 35 -3.49 -9.10 3.47
CA GLU A 35 -2.37 -9.97 3.85
C GLU A 35 -1.41 -10.11 2.65
N LEU A 36 -0.14 -9.80 2.88
CA LEU A 36 0.92 -9.87 1.89
C LEU A 36 1.92 -10.95 2.31
N PRO A 37 2.19 -11.98 1.49
CA PRO A 37 3.23 -12.94 1.79
C PRO A 37 4.63 -12.34 1.60
N TYR A 38 5.62 -13.04 2.14
CA TYR A 38 7.05 -12.76 1.96
C TYR A 38 7.39 -12.41 0.50
N GLY A 39 8.13 -11.31 0.31
CA GLY A 39 8.54 -10.88 -1.03
C GLY A 39 8.69 -9.37 -1.17
N SER A 40 8.97 -8.93 -2.40
CA SER A 40 9.04 -7.51 -2.76
C SER A 40 7.81 -7.12 -3.57
N TRP A 41 7.10 -6.10 -3.08
CA TRP A 41 5.87 -5.58 -3.65
C TRP A 41 6.09 -4.17 -4.13
N MET A 42 5.53 -3.83 -5.29
CA MET A 42 5.54 -2.46 -5.79
C MET A 42 4.33 -1.72 -5.23
N VAL A 43 4.57 -0.60 -4.56
CA VAL A 43 3.49 0.26 -4.06
C VAL A 43 3.03 1.15 -5.20
N ARG A 44 1.74 1.08 -5.52
CA ARG A 44 1.10 1.99 -6.47
C ARG A 44 -0.10 2.64 -5.82
N ILE A 45 -0.29 3.93 -6.08
CA ILE A 45 -1.51 4.63 -5.69
C ILE A 45 -2.60 4.20 -6.66
N GLN A 46 -3.60 3.49 -6.17
CA GLN A 46 -4.84 3.27 -6.90
C GLN A 46 -5.66 4.57 -6.79
N ARG A 47 -6.03 5.15 -7.93
CA ARG A 47 -6.98 6.27 -7.98
C ARG A 47 -8.34 5.70 -8.34
N GLU A 48 -9.34 5.94 -7.50
CA GLU A 48 -10.73 5.65 -7.91
C GLU A 48 -11.08 6.55 -9.09
N TYR A 49 -11.60 5.93 -10.15
CA TYR A 49 -12.06 6.66 -11.32
C TYR A 49 -13.45 7.21 -11.04
N GLU A 50 -13.54 8.48 -10.67
CA GLU A 50 -14.81 9.21 -10.66
C GLU A 50 -15.07 9.78 -12.07
N PRO A 51 -16.07 9.28 -12.83
CA PRO A 51 -16.39 9.82 -14.15
C PRO A 51 -16.88 11.28 -14.13
N GLN A 52 -17.10 11.87 -12.95
CA GLN A 52 -17.68 13.20 -12.75
C GLN A 52 -16.70 14.24 -12.18
N GLY A 53 -15.40 13.90 -12.04
CA GLY A 53 -14.33 14.86 -11.74
C GLY A 53 -14.01 15.00 -10.24
N TRP A 54 -12.76 15.38 -9.97
CA TRP A 54 -12.18 15.47 -8.63
C TRP A 54 -12.92 16.49 -7.75
N ARG A 55 -13.48 16.04 -6.63
CA ARG A 55 -13.93 16.93 -5.55
C ARG A 55 -12.79 17.12 -4.55
N TYR A 56 -12.46 18.37 -4.24
CA TYR A 56 -11.61 18.67 -3.09
C TYR A 56 -12.36 18.25 -1.82
N VAL A 57 -11.87 17.22 -1.13
CA VAL A 57 -12.27 16.91 0.24
C VAL A 57 -11.25 17.61 1.14
N ALA A 58 -11.68 18.68 1.81
CA ALA A 58 -10.94 19.27 2.90
C ALA A 58 -11.38 18.54 4.18
N ASP A 59 -10.41 17.87 4.81
CA ASP A 59 -10.37 17.31 6.17
C ASP A 59 -11.59 16.53 6.70
#